data_AF-A0A1Y1ULX3-F1
#
_entry.id   AF-A0A1Y1ULX3-F1
#
_cell.length_a   1.000
_cell.length_b   1.000
_cell.length_c   1.000
_cell.angle_alpha   90.00
_cell.angle_beta   90.00
_cell.angle_gamma   90.00
#
_symmetry.space_group_name_H-M   'P 1'
#
loop_
_entity.id
_entity.type
_entity.pdbx_description
1 polymer ?
#
loop_
_entity_poly.entity_id
_entity_poly.type
_entity_poly.pdbx_seq_one_letter_code
_entity_poly.pdbx_strand_id
1 'polypeptide(L)'
;MSSRTFQLYDLRVEVQSPKDSRPMLCSSQPGDYFELKGEVLTLPPGQGFSVYSLGSVLPLLPAKQRSTSQADWMSREDVLACPDPACGSTMKVIRTAVSTWEQKETGEVVLLEKKAL
;
A
#
# COMPACT_ATOMS: atom_id res chain seq x y z
N MET A 1 -17.13 2.14 28.74
CA MET A 1 -16.17 2.84 27.86
C MET A 1 -16.21 2.16 26.51
N SER A 2 -16.50 2.88 25.43
CA SER A 2 -16.47 2.32 24.08
C SER A 2 -15.03 1.96 23.72
N SER A 3 -14.77 0.73 23.26
CA SER A 3 -13.46 0.34 22.76
C SER A 3 -13.10 1.21 21.55
N ARG A 4 -11.98 1.96 21.61
CA ARG A 4 -11.48 2.78 20.49
C ARG A 4 -10.58 1.97 19.57
N THR A 5 -11.02 0.75 19.25
CA THR A 5 -10.29 -0.15 18.37
C THR A 5 -10.80 -0.03 16.94
N PHE A 6 -9.90 -0.26 15.99
CA PHE A 6 -10.24 -0.31 14.57
C PHE A 6 -9.32 -1.29 13.85
N GLN A 7 -9.77 -1.77 12.69
CA GLN A 7 -8.99 -2.69 11.86
C GLN A 7 -8.49 -1.99 10.60
N LEU A 8 -7.27 -2.33 10.22
CA LEU A 8 -6.64 -1.95 8.95
C LEU A 8 -6.09 -3.19 8.27
N TYR A 9 -6.14 -3.22 6.95
CA TYR A 9 -5.32 -4.13 6.17
C TYR A 9 -3.86 -3.68 6.20
N ASP A 10 -2.95 -4.63 6.43
CA ASP A 10 -1.55 -4.45 6.10
C ASP A 10 -1.39 -4.56 4.58
N LEU A 11 -0.67 -3.62 3.98
CA LEU A 11 -0.49 -3.57 2.53
C LEU A 11 0.96 -3.93 2.17
N ARG A 12 1.11 -4.63 1.04
CA ARG A 12 2.33 -4.64 0.24
C ARG A 12 2.04 -3.91 -1.05
N VAL A 13 2.92 -3.02 -1.47
CA VAL A 13 2.87 -2.39 -2.79
C VAL A 13 4.08 -2.84 -3.57
N GLU A 14 3.85 -3.53 -4.67
CA GLU A 14 4.88 -4.20 -5.46
C GLU A 14 4.91 -3.67 -6.89
N VAL A 15 6.10 -3.35 -7.39
CA VAL A 15 6.32 -2.90 -8.76
C VAL A 15 6.18 -4.09 -9.72
N GLN A 16 5.39 -3.90 -10.76
CA GLN A 16 5.19 -4.88 -11.83
C GLN A 16 5.71 -4.34 -13.16
N SER A 17 6.23 -5.27 -13.96
CA SER A 17 6.59 -4.99 -15.34
C SER A 17 5.39 -4.48 -16.15
N PRO A 18 5.61 -3.61 -17.14
CA PRO A 18 4.61 -3.26 -18.15
C PRO A 18 4.00 -4.53 -18.75
N LYS A 19 2.67 -4.55 -18.89
CA LYS A 19 1.97 -5.61 -19.65
C LYS A 19 2.01 -5.35 -21.16
N ASP A 20 2.33 -4.12 -21.55
CA ASP A 20 2.46 -3.67 -22.93
C ASP A 20 3.94 -3.55 -23.33
N SER A 21 4.21 -3.00 -24.51
CA SER A 21 5.57 -2.81 -25.03
C SER A 21 6.27 -1.55 -24.53
N ARG A 22 5.71 -0.81 -23.55
CA ARG A 22 6.34 0.41 -23.06
C ARG A 22 7.56 0.08 -22.19
N PRO A 23 8.62 0.90 -22.23
CA PRO A 23 9.81 0.67 -21.43
C PRO A 23 9.57 0.97 -19.94
N MET A 24 10.38 0.38 -19.06
CA MET A 24 10.53 0.85 -17.68
C MET A 24 11.64 1.88 -17.62
N LEU A 25 11.31 3.14 -17.31
CA LEU A 25 12.25 4.26 -17.29
C LEU A 25 12.55 4.76 -15.88
N CYS A 26 11.69 4.46 -14.91
CA CYS A 26 11.94 4.74 -13.51
C CYS A 26 13.06 3.83 -12.96
N SER A 27 13.68 4.25 -11.85
CA SER A 27 14.68 3.44 -11.14
C SER A 27 14.12 2.17 -10.51
N SER A 28 12.80 2.03 -10.42
CA SER A 28 12.13 0.85 -9.87
C SER A 28 12.31 -0.38 -10.76
N GLN A 29 12.60 -1.51 -10.13
CA GLN A 29 12.71 -2.82 -10.76
C GLN A 29 11.45 -3.65 -10.50
N PRO A 30 11.07 -4.57 -11.41
CA PRO A 30 10.01 -5.54 -11.13
C PRO A 30 10.31 -6.33 -9.85
N GLY A 31 9.33 -6.42 -8.96
CA GLY A 31 9.46 -7.06 -7.66
C GLY A 31 9.95 -6.15 -6.54
N ASP A 32 10.44 -4.93 -6.82
CA ASP A 32 10.66 -3.92 -5.77
C ASP A 32 9.35 -3.67 -5.03
N TYR A 33 9.39 -3.65 -3.70
CA TYR A 33 8.20 -3.44 -2.89
C TYR A 33 8.43 -2.62 -1.63
N PHE A 34 7.34 -2.10 -1.08
CA PHE A 34 7.30 -1.64 0.31
C PHE A 34 6.09 -2.25 1.02
N GLU A 35 6.16 -2.32 2.35
CA GLU A 35 5.05 -2.71 3.20
C GLU A 35 4.53 -1.49 3.96
N LEU A 36 3.22 -1.42 4.16
CA LEU A 36 2.55 -0.41 4.98
C LEU A 36 1.75 -1.12 6.08
N LYS A 37 2.10 -0.85 7.34
CA LYS A 37 1.44 -1.40 8.53
C LYS A 37 1.08 -0.24 9.45
N GLY A 38 -0.22 -0.04 9.67
CA GLY A 38 -0.69 1.19 10.32
C GLY A 38 -0.25 2.41 9.50
N GLU A 39 0.51 3.30 10.12
CA GLU A 39 1.09 4.50 9.50
C GLU A 39 2.53 4.32 9.02
N VAL A 40 3.15 3.17 9.26
CA VAL A 40 4.58 2.95 9.00
C VAL A 40 4.79 2.26 7.66
N LEU A 41 5.47 2.97 6.75
CA LEU A 41 5.98 2.42 5.49
C LEU A 41 7.40 1.89 5.70
N THR A 42 7.66 0.64 5.29
CA THR A 42 8.97 -0.01 5.41
C THR A 42 9.43 -0.60 4.09
N LEU A 43 10.70 -0.41 3.76
CA LEU A 43 11.37 -1.00 2.60
C LEU A 43 12.26 -2.18 3.03
N PRO A 44 12.48 -3.17 2.14
CA PRO A 44 13.53 -4.17 2.34
C PRO A 44 14.91 -3.52 2.49
N PRO A 45 15.83 -4.13 3.26
CA PRO A 45 17.19 -3.61 3.40
C PRO A 45 17.89 -3.42 2.06
N GLY A 46 18.46 -2.22 1.83
CA GLY A 46 19.20 -1.90 0.61
C GLY A 46 18.34 -1.61 -0.63
N GLN A 47 17.01 -1.69 -0.52
CA GLN A 47 16.12 -1.38 -1.64
C GLN A 47 15.74 0.11 -1.65
N GLY A 48 15.88 0.76 -2.80
CA GLY A 48 15.29 2.07 -3.05
C GLY A 48 13.84 1.96 -3.50
N PHE A 49 13.13 3.09 -3.56
CA PHE A 49 11.86 3.18 -4.24
C PHE A 49 11.72 4.56 -4.87
N SER A 50 11.15 4.64 -6.08
CA SER A 50 10.98 5.91 -6.78
C SER A 50 10.03 6.83 -6.00
N VAL A 51 10.51 8.01 -5.60
CA VAL A 51 9.68 9.02 -4.90
C VAL A 51 8.50 9.49 -5.76
N TYR A 52 8.67 9.53 -7.07
CA TYR A 52 7.58 9.87 -7.99
C TYR A 52 6.51 8.77 -8.00
N SER A 53 6.95 7.51 -8.05
CA SER A 53 6.03 6.37 -7.95
C SER A 53 5.29 6.37 -6.61
N LEU A 54 5.99 6.68 -5.50
CA LEU A 54 5.34 6.90 -4.19
C LEU A 54 4.29 8.01 -4.27
N GLY A 55 4.61 9.16 -4.88
CA GLY A 55 3.66 10.26 -5.04
C GLY A 55 2.35 9.88 -5.72
N SER A 56 2.38 8.91 -6.64
CA SER A 56 1.18 8.40 -7.31
C SER A 56 0.34 7.45 -6.46
N VAL A 57 0.95 6.65 -5.58
CA VAL A 57 0.25 5.62 -4.80
C VAL A 57 -0.13 6.06 -3.39
N LEU A 58 0.70 6.89 -2.75
CA LEU A 58 0.52 7.33 -1.35
C LEU A 58 -0.89 7.88 -1.05
N PRO A 59 -1.51 8.72 -1.90
CA PRO A 59 -2.84 9.27 -1.60
C PRO A 59 -3.94 8.22 -1.48
N LEU A 60 -3.74 7.03 -2.06
CA LEU A 60 -4.75 5.98 -2.13
C LEU A 60 -4.59 4.93 -1.02
N LEU A 61 -3.42 4.86 -0.37
CA LEU A 61 -3.11 3.84 0.63
C LEU A 61 -4.05 3.87 1.84
N PRO A 62 -4.39 5.04 2.44
CA PRO A 62 -5.28 5.05 3.60
C PRO A 62 -6.65 4.43 3.31
N ALA A 63 -7.21 4.69 2.12
CA ALA A 63 -8.45 4.08 1.69
C ALA A 63 -8.29 2.57 1.40
N LYS A 64 -7.16 2.16 0.80
CA LYS A 64 -6.85 0.74 0.56
C LYS A 64 -6.70 -0.08 1.83
N GLN A 65 -6.25 0.53 2.94
CA GLN A 65 -6.18 -0.09 4.25
C GLN A 65 -7.55 -0.30 4.91
N ARG A 66 -8.59 0.43 4.51
CA ARG A 66 -9.93 0.32 5.11
C ARG A 66 -10.72 -0.83 4.50
N SER A 67 -11.64 -1.36 5.29
CA SER A 67 -12.71 -2.19 4.75
C SER A 67 -13.65 -1.30 3.93
N THR A 68 -13.81 -1.65 2.67
CA THR A 68 -14.59 -0.90 1.67
C THR A 68 -15.54 -1.87 0.98
N SER A 69 -16.65 -1.38 0.43
CA SER A 69 -17.63 -2.21 -0.27
C SER A 69 -17.00 -2.90 -1.49
N GLN A 70 -17.30 -4.17 -1.73
CA GLN A 70 -16.79 -4.89 -2.92
C GLN A 70 -17.25 -4.26 -4.25
N ALA A 71 -18.36 -3.53 -4.25
CA ALA A 71 -18.84 -2.83 -5.44
C ALA A 71 -18.03 -1.55 -5.74
N ASP A 72 -17.33 -1.00 -4.75
CA ASP A 72 -16.51 0.20 -4.90
C ASP A 72 -15.28 -0.09 -5.76
N TRP A 73 -14.97 0.82 -6.69
CA TRP A 73 -13.76 0.74 -7.51
C TRP A 73 -12.49 0.75 -6.65
N MET A 74 -12.52 1.45 -5.50
CA MET A 74 -11.42 1.45 -4.52
C MET A 74 -11.13 0.07 -3.94
N SER A 75 -12.08 -0.87 -3.96
CA SER A 75 -11.87 -2.24 -3.51
C SER A 75 -11.39 -3.18 -4.61
N ARG A 76 -11.71 -2.88 -5.87
CA ARG A 76 -11.49 -3.79 -7.02
C ARG A 76 -10.22 -3.47 -7.80
N GLU A 77 -9.90 -2.18 -7.93
CA GLU A 77 -8.79 -1.72 -8.76
C GLU A 77 -7.51 -1.57 -7.95
N ASP A 78 -6.64 -2.59 -8.00
CA ASP A 78 -5.42 -2.65 -7.16
C ASP A 78 -4.13 -2.33 -7.91
N VAL A 79 -4.21 -2.00 -9.20
CA VAL A 79 -3.03 -1.70 -10.04
C VAL A 79 -3.02 -0.22 -10.39
N LEU A 80 -1.89 0.42 -10.11
CA LEU A 80 -1.67 1.84 -10.36
C LEU A 80 -0.52 2.02 -11.35
N ALA A 81 -0.65 2.97 -12.26
CA ALA A 81 0.42 3.27 -13.21
C ALA A 81 1.53 4.12 -12.57
N CYS A 82 2.75 3.97 -13.07
CA CYS A 82 3.80 4.97 -12.85
C CYS A 82 3.31 6.35 -13.34
N PRO A 83 3.59 7.45 -12.62
CA PRO A 83 3.15 8.78 -13.04
C PRO A 83 3.94 9.33 -14.25
N ASP A 84 5.08 8.75 -14.59
CA ASP A 84 5.82 9.08 -15.81
C ASP A 84 5.07 8.47 -17.01
N PRO A 85 4.52 9.29 -17.94
CA PRO A 85 3.73 8.80 -19.06
C PRO A 85 4.55 7.94 -20.04
N ALA A 86 5.87 8.10 -20.08
CA ALA A 86 6.76 7.31 -20.92
C ALA A 86 7.15 5.96 -20.27
N CYS A 87 6.92 5.82 -18.96
CA CYS A 87 7.19 4.59 -18.22
C CYS A 87 5.95 3.68 -18.21
N GLY A 88 6.11 2.43 -18.63
CA GLY A 88 5.04 1.43 -18.62
C GLY A 88 4.87 0.69 -17.29
N SER A 89 5.72 0.95 -16.28
CA SER A 89 5.66 0.21 -15.03
C SER A 89 4.36 0.48 -14.27
N THR A 90 3.95 -0.50 -13.48
CA THR A 90 2.78 -0.39 -12.61
C THR A 90 3.13 -0.82 -11.20
N MET A 91 2.26 -0.51 -10.23
CA MET A 91 2.37 -0.92 -8.84
C MET A 91 1.09 -1.62 -8.44
N LYS A 92 1.20 -2.83 -7.88
CA LYS A 92 0.07 -3.58 -7.37
C LYS A 92 -0.01 -3.44 -5.85
N VAL A 93 -1.14 -3.00 -5.36
CA VAL A 93 -1.48 -2.99 -3.93
C VAL A 93 -2.04 -4.36 -3.55
N ILE A 94 -1.49 -4.97 -2.52
CA ILE A 94 -1.83 -6.31 -2.06
C ILE A 94 -2.14 -6.21 -0.57
N ARG A 95 -3.36 -6.59 -0.17
CA ARG A 95 -3.68 -6.80 1.24
C ARG A 95 -3.02 -8.11 1.68
N THR A 96 -2.31 -8.10 2.81
CA THR A 96 -1.52 -9.27 3.27
C THR A 96 -1.96 -9.80 4.63
N ALA A 97 -2.50 -8.95 5.48
CA ALA A 97 -3.01 -9.29 6.82
C ALA A 97 -4.08 -8.28 7.24
N VAL A 98 -4.81 -8.59 8.32
CA VAL A 98 -5.65 -7.65 9.06
C VAL A 98 -4.99 -7.41 10.42
N SER A 99 -4.80 -6.14 10.76
CA SER A 99 -4.24 -5.69 12.02
C SER A 99 -5.28 -4.91 12.81
N THR A 100 -5.45 -5.23 14.08
CA THR A 100 -6.32 -4.50 15.01
C THR A 100 -5.50 -3.50 15.80
N TRP A 101 -5.92 -2.25 15.79
CA TRP A 101 -5.25 -1.12 16.43
C TRP A 101 -6.16 -0.48 17.48
N GLU A 102 -5.56 0.13 18.50
CA GLU A 102 -6.24 0.93 19.52
C GLU A 102 -5.76 2.37 19.50
N GLN A 103 -6.69 3.31 19.53
CA GLN A 103 -6.39 4.72 19.77
C GLN A 103 -6.51 5.04 21.26
N LYS A 104 -5.38 5.35 21.90
CA LYS A 104 -5.34 5.83 23.29
C LYS A 104 -5.85 7.27 23.37
N GLU A 105 -6.26 7.69 24.57
CA GLU A 105 -6.71 9.07 24.82
C GLU A 105 -5.61 10.12 24.59
N THR A 106 -4.35 9.71 24.73
CA THR A 106 -3.15 10.51 24.45
C THR A 106 -2.90 10.73 22.95
N GLY A 107 -3.69 10.10 22.08
CA GLY A 107 -3.51 10.12 20.62
C GLY A 107 -2.56 9.05 20.09
N GLU A 108 -1.88 8.30 20.95
CA GLU A 108 -1.04 7.17 20.57
C GLU A 108 -1.88 6.04 19.94
N VAL A 109 -1.37 5.47 18.84
CA VAL A 109 -2.00 4.34 18.15
C VAL A 109 -1.14 3.09 18.34
N VAL A 110 -1.73 2.03 18.90
CA VAL A 110 -0.99 0.80 19.27
C VAL A 110 -1.56 -0.42 18.56
N LEU A 111 -0.68 -1.27 18.05
CA LEU A 111 -1.05 -2.57 17.47
C LEU A 111 -1.42 -3.53 18.59
N LEU A 112 -2.63 -4.09 18.54
CA LEU A 112 -3.12 -5.07 19.50
C LEU A 112 -2.96 -6.51 19.00
N GLU A 113 -3.38 -6.76 17.75
CA GLU A 113 -3.42 -8.10 17.17
C GLU A 113 -3.17 -8.05 15.67
N LYS A 114 -2.60 -9.13 15.12
CA LYS A 114 -2.44 -9.32 13.69
C LYS A 114 -2.89 -10.72 13.27
N LYS A 115 -3.66 -10.77 12.19
CA LYS A 115 -4.17 -12.01 11.58
C LYS A 115 -3.84 -12.05 10.08
N ALA A 116 -3.30 -13.17 9.59
CA ALA A 116 -3.12 -13.39 8.15
C ALA A 116 -4.47 -13.46 7.42
N LEU A 117 -4.50 -13.06 6.14
CA LEU A 117 -5.69 -13.12 5.30
C LEU A 117 -6.06 -14.55 4.88
#